data_AF-A0A645INW1-F1
#
_entry.id   AF-A0A645INW1-F1
#
_cell.length_a   1.000
_cell.length_b   1.000
_cell.length_c   1.000
_cell.angle_alpha   90.00
_cell.angle_beta   90.00
_cell.angle_gamma   90.00
#
_symmetry.space_group_name_H-M   'P 1'
#
loop_
_entity.id
_entity.type
_entity.pdbx_description
1 polymer ?
#
loop_
_entity_poly.entity_id
_entity_poly.type
_entity_poly.pdbx_seq_one_letter_code
_entity_poly.pdbx_strand_id
1 'polypeptide(L)'
;MSICEEMTDIRAYMSRIYEFFLPVCLSSGNNFVLETDSSIPRSIFVDKERYRQVISNLIGNAVKFCRNGKVEVSLSMISKTDGACEISFSVKDSGIGIKQEDMHKLFRPFSQIDSTPGKKYGGTGLGLAISQRIIQAFGSEIKVDSFPGKGSRFYFILKFKYKD
;
A
#
# COMPACT_ATOMS: atom_id res chain seq x y z
N MET A 1 12.52 -4.20 15.65
CA MET A 1 12.00 -5.17 14.67
C MET A 1 13.17 -5.58 13.81
N SER A 2 13.52 -6.86 13.72
CA SER A 2 14.59 -7.32 12.81
C SER A 2 14.03 -7.42 11.40
N ILE A 3 14.73 -6.84 10.42
CA ILE A 3 14.41 -6.98 8.99
C ILE A 3 15.18 -8.18 8.46
N CYS A 4 14.50 -9.08 7.75
CA CYS A 4 15.11 -10.25 7.13
C CYS A 4 14.99 -10.14 5.61
N GLU A 5 16.04 -9.65 4.95
CA GLU A 5 16.02 -9.43 3.51
C GLU A 5 16.35 -10.71 2.74
N GLU A 6 15.57 -11.02 1.71
CA GLU A 6 15.85 -12.09 0.76
C GLU A 6 15.67 -11.62 -0.67
N MET A 7 16.39 -12.27 -1.60
CA MET A 7 16.29 -11.95 -3.02
C MET A 7 14.93 -12.36 -3.57
N THR A 8 14.24 -11.41 -4.21
CA THR A 8 12.84 -11.53 -4.58
C THR A 8 12.59 -10.98 -5.96
N ASP A 9 11.95 -11.78 -6.83
CA ASP A 9 11.33 -11.24 -8.05
C ASP A 9 10.14 -10.37 -7.64
N ILE A 10 10.34 -9.05 -7.60
CA ILE A 10 9.35 -8.12 -7.04
C ILE A 10 8.10 -8.05 -7.91
N ARG A 11 8.23 -8.21 -9.23
CA ARG A 11 7.09 -8.19 -10.15
C ARG A 11 6.24 -9.42 -9.95
N ALA A 12 6.85 -10.61 -9.95
CA ALA A 12 6.14 -11.85 -9.68
C ALA A 12 5.48 -11.85 -8.29
N TYR A 13 6.15 -11.27 -7.29
CA TYR A 13 5.60 -11.16 -5.94
C TYR A 13 4.38 -10.23 -5.89
N MET A 14 4.44 -9.08 -6.56
CA MET A 14 3.31 -8.15 -6.67
C MET A 14 2.14 -8.74 -7.46
N SER A 15 2.41 -9.47 -8.55
CA SER A 15 1.36 -10.17 -9.30
C SER A 15 0.58 -11.15 -8.42
N ARG A 16 1.28 -11.93 -7.56
CA ARG A 16 0.61 -12.86 -6.62
C ARG A 16 -0.26 -12.14 -5.60
N ILE A 17 0.20 -11.01 -5.06
CA ILE A 17 -0.61 -10.21 -4.13
C ILE A 17 -1.83 -9.65 -4.86
N TYR A 18 -1.66 -9.14 -6.09
CA TYR A 18 -2.75 -8.66 -6.92
C TYR A 18 -3.78 -9.77 -7.21
N GLU A 19 -3.35 -10.93 -7.66
CA GLU A 19 -4.21 -12.08 -7.94
C GLU A 19 -5.01 -12.53 -6.70
N PHE A 20 -4.39 -12.45 -5.51
CA PHE A 20 -5.07 -12.75 -4.25
C PHE A 20 -6.24 -11.79 -3.95
N PHE A 21 -6.08 -10.49 -4.24
CA PHE A 21 -7.13 -9.48 -4.00
C PHE A 21 -8.11 -9.31 -5.15
N LEU A 22 -7.81 -9.83 -6.34
CA LEU A 22 -8.63 -9.66 -7.53
C LEU A 22 -10.10 -10.09 -7.32
N PRO A 23 -10.41 -11.29 -6.76
CA PRO A 23 -11.80 -11.70 -6.59
C PRO A 23 -12.62 -10.79 -5.67
N VAL A 24 -12.04 -10.30 -4.56
CA VAL A 24 -12.72 -9.42 -3.60
C VAL A 24 -12.88 -8.00 -4.13
N CYS A 25 -11.92 -7.54 -4.95
CA CYS A 25 -12.01 -6.23 -5.60
C CYS A 25 -13.13 -6.22 -6.64
N LEU A 26 -13.17 -7.25 -7.51
CA LEU A 26 -14.20 -7.38 -8.55
C LEU A 26 -15.61 -7.57 -7.95
N SER A 27 -15.75 -8.39 -6.89
CA SER A 27 -17.05 -8.57 -6.23
C SER A 27 -17.56 -7.30 -5.55
N SER A 28 -16.68 -6.33 -5.29
CA SER A 28 -17.03 -5.00 -4.79
C SER A 28 -17.36 -4.00 -5.91
N GLY A 29 -17.41 -4.47 -7.17
CA GLY A 29 -17.65 -3.67 -8.37
C GLY A 29 -16.48 -2.79 -8.79
N ASN A 30 -15.31 -2.96 -8.18
CA ASN A 30 -14.15 -2.10 -8.44
C ASN A 30 -13.31 -2.66 -9.59
N ASN A 31 -12.86 -1.79 -10.49
CA ASN A 31 -11.76 -2.10 -11.39
C ASN A 31 -10.45 -2.18 -10.56
N PHE A 32 -9.65 -3.22 -10.79
CA PHE A 32 -8.39 -3.42 -10.10
C PHE A 32 -7.24 -3.36 -11.10
N VAL A 33 -6.22 -2.53 -10.82
CA VAL A 33 -5.10 -2.32 -11.73
C VAL A 33 -3.79 -2.49 -10.97
N LEU A 34 -2.85 -3.24 -11.56
CA LEU A 34 -1.46 -3.30 -11.12
C LEU A 34 -0.56 -2.71 -12.22
N GLU A 35 0.18 -1.66 -11.87
CA GLU A 35 1.17 -1.05 -12.75
C GLU A 35 2.57 -1.25 -12.16
N THR A 36 3.49 -1.76 -12.97
CA THR A 36 4.88 -1.95 -12.56
C THR A 36 5.79 -1.38 -13.63
N ASP A 37 6.63 -0.43 -13.22
CA ASP A 37 7.64 0.17 -14.08
C ASP A 37 8.65 -0.88 -14.57
N SER A 38 8.83 -0.95 -15.89
CA SER A 38 9.70 -1.92 -16.55
C SER A 38 11.20 -1.67 -16.31
N SER A 39 11.57 -0.50 -15.77
CA SER A 39 12.94 -0.17 -15.36
C SER A 39 13.34 -0.74 -13.99
N ILE A 40 12.38 -1.24 -13.21
CA ILE A 40 12.66 -1.88 -11.91
C ILE A 40 13.45 -3.18 -12.10
N PRO A 41 14.63 -3.35 -11.46
CA PRO A 41 15.35 -4.62 -11.46
C PRO A 41 14.43 -5.77 -11.07
N ARG A 42 14.52 -6.88 -11.81
CA ARG A 42 13.62 -8.01 -11.59
C ARG A 42 13.74 -8.53 -10.16
N SER A 43 14.96 -8.70 -9.67
CA SER A 43 15.28 -9.24 -8.36
C SER A 43 15.83 -8.17 -7.41
N ILE A 44 15.16 -7.93 -6.29
CA ILE A 44 15.61 -7.02 -5.23
C ILE A 44 15.71 -7.76 -3.89
N PHE A 45 16.55 -7.28 -2.98
CA PHE A 45 16.59 -7.74 -1.60
C PHE A 45 15.50 -7.05 -0.81
N VAL A 46 14.56 -7.81 -0.25
CA VAL A 46 13.42 -7.29 0.52
C VAL A 46 12.99 -8.30 1.58
N ASP A 47 12.46 -7.80 2.70
CA ASP A 47 11.72 -8.64 3.65
C ASP A 47 10.30 -8.84 3.14
N LYS A 48 10.06 -9.98 2.47
CA LYS A 48 8.79 -10.30 1.80
C LYS A 48 7.60 -10.24 2.75
N GLU A 49 7.72 -10.78 3.95
CA GLU A 49 6.58 -10.86 4.88
C GLU A 49 6.18 -9.48 5.41
N ARG A 50 7.16 -8.65 5.78
CA ARG A 50 6.89 -7.27 6.21
C ARG A 50 6.35 -6.42 5.07
N TYR A 51 6.91 -6.57 3.88
CA TYR A 51 6.44 -5.88 2.68
C TYR A 51 4.99 -6.27 2.35
N ARG A 52 4.68 -7.57 2.29
CA ARG A 52 3.32 -8.06 2.04
C ARG A 52 2.34 -7.60 3.11
N GLN A 53 2.75 -7.56 4.38
CA GLN A 53 1.91 -7.06 5.46
C GLN A 53 1.47 -5.61 5.20
N VAL A 54 2.40 -4.74 4.78
CA VAL A 54 2.09 -3.34 4.43
C VAL A 54 1.18 -3.28 3.21
N ILE A 55 1.58 -3.89 2.09
CA ILE A 55 0.86 -3.79 0.83
C ILE A 55 -0.56 -4.37 0.96
N SER A 56 -0.71 -5.55 1.55
CA SER A 56 -2.03 -6.17 1.77
C SER A 56 -2.94 -5.33 2.67
N ASN A 57 -2.39 -4.65 3.68
CA ASN A 57 -3.17 -3.75 4.50
C ASN A 57 -3.65 -2.51 3.72
N LEU A 58 -2.80 -1.93 2.87
CA LEU A 58 -3.17 -0.78 2.04
C LEU A 58 -4.22 -1.18 0.98
N ILE A 59 -4.03 -2.29 0.28
CA ILE A 59 -5.02 -2.81 -0.69
C ILE A 59 -6.33 -3.18 0.01
N GLY A 60 -6.25 -3.85 1.16
CA GLY A 60 -7.44 -4.19 1.95
C GLY A 60 -8.25 -2.96 2.36
N ASN A 61 -7.60 -1.87 2.75
CA ASN A 61 -8.29 -0.60 3.02
C ASN A 61 -8.92 -0.01 1.76
N ALA A 62 -8.20 0.03 0.64
CA ALA A 62 -8.74 0.53 -0.62
C ALA A 62 -10.00 -0.24 -1.07
N VAL A 63 -9.95 -1.58 -1.05
CA VAL A 63 -11.10 -2.44 -1.40
C VAL A 63 -12.26 -2.27 -0.43
N LYS A 64 -11.96 -2.10 0.88
CA LYS A 64 -12.97 -1.91 1.91
C LYS A 64 -13.76 -0.60 1.76
N PHE A 65 -13.08 0.49 1.37
CA PHE A 65 -13.63 1.84 1.35
C PHE A 65 -13.98 2.36 -0.07
N CYS A 66 -13.69 1.58 -1.11
CA CYS A 66 -14.09 1.83 -2.48
C CYS A 66 -15.18 0.84 -2.93
N ARG A 67 -16.22 1.35 -3.59
CA ARG A 67 -17.30 0.54 -4.19
C ARG A 67 -17.59 1.09 -5.58
N ASN A 68 -17.77 0.21 -6.56
CA ASN A 68 -18.05 0.59 -7.95
C ASN A 68 -17.07 1.64 -8.51
N GLY A 69 -15.79 1.54 -8.13
CA GLY A 69 -14.75 2.51 -8.47
C GLY A 69 -13.50 1.87 -9.05
N LYS A 70 -12.34 2.45 -8.76
CA LYS A 70 -11.03 1.94 -9.18
C LYS A 70 -10.11 1.81 -7.97
N VAL A 71 -9.40 0.69 -7.89
CA VAL A 71 -8.23 0.50 -7.01
C VAL A 71 -7.02 0.25 -7.90
N GLU A 72 -5.94 0.99 -7.66
CA GLU A 72 -4.71 0.95 -8.44
C GLU A 72 -3.52 0.75 -7.50
N VAL A 73 -2.68 -0.23 -7.83
CA VAL A 73 -1.41 -0.49 -7.16
C VAL A 73 -0.30 -0.19 -8.14
N SER A 74 0.63 0.67 -7.78
CA SER A 74 1.73 1.06 -8.68
C SER A 74 3.10 0.98 -8.03
N LEU A 75 4.07 0.52 -8.81
CA LEU A 75 5.49 0.52 -8.51
C LEU A 75 6.21 1.35 -9.58
N SER A 76 6.91 2.41 -9.17
CA SER A 76 7.64 3.31 -10.07
C SER A 76 9.09 3.45 -9.66
N MET A 77 10.01 3.40 -10.62
CA MET A 77 11.42 3.68 -10.36
C MET A 77 11.62 5.17 -10.09
N ILE A 78 12.29 5.50 -9.00
CA ILE A 78 12.67 6.89 -8.67
C ILE A 78 14.12 7.14 -9.05
N SER A 79 15.00 6.22 -8.66
CA SER A 79 16.42 6.32 -8.98
C SER A 79 17.06 4.92 -9.02
N LYS A 80 18.06 4.75 -9.87
CA LYS A 80 18.86 3.51 -9.97
C LYS A 80 20.34 3.91 -9.96
N THR A 81 21.11 3.28 -9.09
CA THR A 81 22.57 3.39 -8.99
C THR A 81 23.19 2.00 -8.99
N ASP A 82 24.52 1.90 -9.05
CA ASP A 82 25.21 0.60 -8.96
C ASP A 82 24.87 -0.14 -7.66
N GLY A 83 24.11 -1.23 -7.78
CA GLY A 83 23.74 -2.12 -6.68
C GLY A 83 22.58 -1.64 -5.78
N ALA A 84 21.97 -0.48 -6.06
CA ALA A 84 20.81 0.01 -5.30
C ALA A 84 19.79 0.77 -6.15
N CYS A 85 18.52 0.65 -5.82
CA CYS A 85 17.43 1.38 -6.46
C CYS A 85 16.44 1.93 -5.45
N GLU A 86 15.75 3.01 -5.80
CA GLU A 86 14.66 3.57 -5.04
C GLU A 86 13.35 3.39 -5.81
N ILE A 87 12.36 2.80 -5.15
CA ILE A 87 11.07 2.49 -5.76
C ILE A 87 9.98 3.19 -4.95
N SER A 88 9.12 3.92 -5.64
CA SER A 88 7.88 4.44 -5.08
C SER A 88 6.79 3.39 -5.21
N PHE A 89 6.12 3.10 -4.11
CA PHE A 89 4.94 2.25 -4.04
C PHE A 89 3.73 3.12 -3.79
N SER A 90 2.62 2.86 -4.48
CA SER A 90 1.36 3.49 -4.13
C SER A 90 0.16 2.56 -4.27
N VAL A 91 -0.81 2.77 -3.40
CA VAL A 91 -2.16 2.21 -3.50
C VAL A 91 -3.13 3.39 -3.56
N LYS A 92 -3.84 3.52 -4.67
CA LYS A 92 -4.81 4.58 -4.93
C LYS A 92 -6.20 3.99 -5.10
N ASP A 93 -7.18 4.61 -4.46
CA ASP A 93 -8.60 4.27 -4.62
C ASP A 93 -9.40 5.50 -5.05
N SER A 94 -10.60 5.27 -5.59
CA SER A 94 -11.59 6.31 -5.89
C SER A 94 -12.78 6.27 -4.93
N GLY A 95 -12.56 5.81 -3.70
CA GLY A 95 -13.60 5.60 -2.70
C GLY A 95 -14.01 6.87 -1.97
N ILE A 96 -14.48 6.70 -0.73
CA ILE A 96 -15.06 7.79 0.08
C ILE A 96 -14.07 8.92 0.42
N GLY A 97 -12.77 8.68 0.30
CA GLY A 97 -11.74 9.61 0.75
C GLY A 97 -11.74 9.84 2.27
N ILE A 98 -10.88 10.75 2.72
CA ILE A 98 -10.64 11.04 4.13
C ILE A 98 -10.75 12.54 4.34
N LYS A 99 -11.45 12.96 5.40
CA LYS A 99 -11.53 14.37 5.78
C LYS A 99 -10.21 14.85 6.34
N GLN A 100 -9.86 16.11 6.07
CA GLN A 100 -8.62 16.72 6.55
C GLN A 100 -8.50 16.65 8.09
N GLU A 101 -9.61 16.83 8.79
CA GLU A 101 -9.70 16.77 10.25
C GLU A 101 -9.36 15.38 10.82
N ASP A 102 -9.45 14.30 10.03
CA ASP A 102 -9.18 12.94 10.50
C ASP A 102 -7.79 12.41 10.09
N MET A 103 -7.07 13.13 9.24
CA MET A 103 -5.74 12.74 8.75
C MET A 103 -4.76 12.45 9.90
N HIS A 104 -4.78 13.30 10.94
CA HIS A 104 -3.90 13.18 12.11
C HIS A 104 -4.15 11.93 12.97
N LYS A 105 -5.22 11.20 12.71
CA LYS A 105 -5.61 9.99 13.45
C LYS A 105 -5.30 8.70 12.69
N LEU A 106 -4.98 8.75 11.40
CA LEU A 106 -4.86 7.57 10.52
C LEU A 106 -3.86 6.52 11.03
N PHE A 107 -2.73 6.98 11.57
CA PHE A 107 -1.65 6.13 12.05
C PHE A 107 -1.68 5.91 13.57
N ARG A 108 -2.71 6.41 14.27
CA ARG A 108 -2.88 6.17 15.70
C ARG A 108 -3.45 4.78 15.94
N PRO A 109 -2.82 3.94 16.79
CA PRO A 109 -3.36 2.63 17.13
C PRO A 109 -4.78 2.72 17.67
N PHE A 110 -5.62 1.76 17.31
CA PHE A 110 -7.04 1.65 17.72
C PHE A 110 -7.93 2.82 17.28
N SER A 111 -7.42 3.71 16.43
CA SER A 111 -8.22 4.77 15.85
C SER A 111 -9.06 4.22 14.70
N GLN A 112 -10.36 4.49 14.73
CA GLN A 112 -11.28 4.29 13.61
C GLN A 112 -11.87 5.66 13.26
N ILE A 113 -11.84 5.98 11.97
CA ILE A 113 -12.48 7.20 11.48
C ILE A 113 -13.93 6.85 11.18
N ASP A 114 -14.84 7.39 11.98
CA ASP A 114 -16.28 7.25 11.79
C ASP A 114 -16.71 8.13 10.60
N SER A 115 -16.59 7.57 9.40
CA SER A 115 -16.93 8.30 8.17
C SER A 115 -18.44 8.29 7.84
N THR A 116 -19.29 7.62 8.65
CA THR A 116 -20.76 7.65 8.50
C THR A 116 -21.48 7.47 9.85
N PRO A 117 -22.55 8.25 10.14
CA PRO A 117 -23.42 7.99 11.28
C PRO A 117 -24.07 6.60 11.13
N GLY A 118 -23.73 5.66 12.01
CA GLY A 118 -24.41 4.35 12.11
C GLY A 118 -23.70 3.14 11.48
N LYS A 119 -22.50 3.28 10.89
CA LYS A 119 -21.78 2.14 10.30
C LYS A 119 -20.34 2.05 10.82
N LYS A 120 -20.11 1.17 11.79
CA LYS A 120 -18.74 0.77 12.18
C LYS A 120 -18.14 -0.08 11.06
N TYR A 121 -17.13 0.45 10.39
CA TYR A 121 -16.36 -0.29 9.40
C TYR A 121 -15.41 -1.26 10.10
N GLY A 122 -15.79 -2.54 10.22
CA GLY A 122 -15.06 -3.59 10.95
C GLY A 122 -13.53 -3.59 10.79
N GLY A 123 -12.80 -3.83 11.88
CA GLY A 123 -11.34 -3.82 11.97
C GLY A 123 -10.86 -3.42 13.38
N THR A 124 -9.57 -3.55 13.67
CA THR A 124 -9.00 -3.18 14.99
C THR A 124 -8.42 -1.76 15.04
N GLY A 125 -8.35 -1.06 13.89
CA GLY A 125 -7.64 0.23 13.80
C GLY A 125 -6.12 0.11 13.93
N LEU A 126 -5.55 -1.10 13.88
CA LEU A 126 -4.12 -1.33 14.04
C LEU A 126 -3.34 -1.38 12.72
N GLY A 127 -3.99 -1.72 11.62
CA GLY A 127 -3.32 -2.04 10.36
C GLY A 127 -2.43 -0.93 9.81
N LEU A 128 -2.95 0.31 9.73
CA LEU A 128 -2.17 1.47 9.27
C LEU A 128 -1.04 1.85 10.24
N ALA A 129 -1.28 1.81 11.55
CA ALA A 129 -0.25 2.08 12.55
C ALA A 129 0.90 1.05 12.49
N ILE A 130 0.59 -0.23 12.28
CA ILE A 130 1.59 -1.28 12.07
C ILE A 130 2.33 -1.06 10.75
N SER A 131 1.61 -0.73 9.68
CA SER A 131 2.21 -0.48 8.37
C SER A 131 3.20 0.68 8.43
N GLN A 132 2.82 1.78 9.09
CA GLN A 132 3.70 2.92 9.31
C GLN A 132 4.96 2.54 10.08
N ARG A 133 4.83 1.77 11.17
CA ARG A 133 6.00 1.30 11.95
C ARG A 133 6.95 0.42 11.13
N ILE A 134 6.39 -0.44 10.25
CA ILE A 134 7.20 -1.27 9.35
C ILE A 134 7.97 -0.39 8.38
N ILE A 135 7.29 0.54 7.70
CA ILE A 135 7.92 1.45 6.73
C ILE A 135 8.95 2.36 7.40
N GLN A 136 8.71 2.80 8.63
CA GLN A 136 9.69 3.53 9.45
C GLN A 136 10.92 2.69 9.78
N ALA A 137 10.78 1.38 10.00
CA ALA A 137 11.92 0.49 10.21
C ALA A 137 12.80 0.37 8.95
N PHE A 138 12.24 0.59 7.76
CA PHE A 138 12.99 0.73 6.50
C PHE A 138 13.50 2.16 6.25
N GLY A 139 13.38 3.07 7.21
CA GLY A 139 13.85 4.45 7.09
C GLY A 139 12.98 5.34 6.20
N SER A 140 11.70 5.00 6.02
CA SER A 140 10.75 5.75 5.20
C SER A 140 9.45 6.05 5.96
N GLU A 141 8.47 6.65 5.29
CA GLU A 141 7.17 7.00 5.86
C GLU A 141 6.05 6.80 4.83
N ILE A 142 4.89 6.31 5.30
CA ILE A 142 3.67 6.28 4.50
C ILE A 142 3.06 7.68 4.48
N LYS A 143 2.97 8.24 3.29
CA LYS A 143 2.27 9.49 3.00
C LYS A 143 0.88 9.18 2.48
N VAL A 144 -0.03 10.15 2.66
CA VAL A 144 -1.41 10.05 2.22
C VAL A 144 -1.84 11.34 1.54
N ASP A 145 -2.38 11.22 0.33
CA ASP A 145 -3.10 12.28 -0.36
C ASP A 145 -4.56 11.82 -0.48
N SER A 146 -5.52 12.54 0.12
CA SER A 146 -6.92 12.13 0.09
C SER A 146 -7.86 13.32 0.16
N PHE A 147 -8.98 13.21 -0.54
CA PHE A 147 -10.04 14.22 -0.55
C PHE A 147 -11.40 13.54 -0.40
N PRO A 148 -12.31 14.06 0.45
CA PRO A 148 -13.65 13.50 0.59
C PRO A 148 -14.37 13.33 -0.75
N GLY A 149 -14.88 12.13 -1.01
CA GLY A 149 -15.58 11.75 -2.23
C GLY A 149 -14.70 11.56 -3.47
N LYS A 150 -13.38 11.73 -3.38
CA LYS A 150 -12.45 11.56 -4.51
C LYS A 150 -11.46 10.41 -4.31
N GLY A 151 -11.57 9.68 -3.21
CA GLY A 151 -10.68 8.59 -2.85
C GLY A 151 -9.39 9.02 -2.17
N SER A 152 -8.48 8.07 -2.01
CA SER A 152 -7.21 8.24 -1.29
C SER A 152 -6.05 7.63 -2.05
N ARG A 153 -4.85 8.15 -1.84
CA ARG A 153 -3.58 7.57 -2.29
C ARG A 153 -2.65 7.45 -1.11
N PHE A 154 -2.30 6.21 -0.75
CA PHE A 154 -1.27 5.90 0.22
C PHE A 154 0.01 5.53 -0.53
N TYR A 155 1.14 6.12 -0.16
CA TYR A 155 2.39 5.90 -0.88
C TYR A 155 3.62 6.06 0.01
N PHE A 156 4.71 5.42 -0.38
CA PHE A 156 5.99 5.51 0.30
C PHE A 156 7.11 5.16 -0.68
N ILE A 157 8.34 5.51 -0.34
CA ILE A 157 9.53 5.23 -1.16
C ILE A 157 10.47 4.35 -0.34
N LEU A 158 10.89 3.22 -0.89
CA LEU A 158 11.89 2.36 -0.26
C LEU A 158 13.12 2.24 -1.14
N LYS A 159 14.27 2.14 -0.48
CA LYS A 159 15.55 1.83 -1.12
C LYS A 159 15.82 0.34 -0.99
N PHE A 160 16.21 -0.29 -2.09
CA PHE A 160 16.55 -1.71 -2.13
C PHE A 160 17.94 -1.91 -2.71
N LYS A 161 18.62 -2.94 -2.21
CA LYS A 161 19.73 -3.53 -2.94
C LYS A 161 19.17 -4.44 -4.03
N TYR A 162 19.87 -4.53 -5.15
CA TYR A 162 19.50 -5.45 -6.22
C TYR A 162 20.76 -6.04 -6.83
N LYS A 163 20.60 -7.15 -7.55
CA LYS A 163 21.66 -7.77 -8.35
C LYS A 163 21.15 -7.86 -9.78
N ASP A 164 21.88 -7.26 -10.73
CA ASP A 164 21.60 -7.41 -12.17
C ASP A 164 21.77 -8.88 -12.59
#